data_AF-A0A945SBE3-F1
#
_entry.id   AF-A0A945SBE3-F1
#
_cell.length_a   1.000
_cell.length_b   1.000
_cell.length_c   1.000
_cell.angle_alpha   90.00
_cell.angle_beta   90.00
_cell.angle_gamma   90.00
#
_symmetry.space_group_name_H-M   'P 1'
#
loop_
_entity.id
_entity.type
_entity.pdbx_description
1 polymer ?
#
loop_
_entity_poly.entity_id
_entity_poly.type
_entity_poly.pdbx_seq_one_letter_code
_entity_poly.pdbx_strand_id
1 'polypeptide(L)'
;MSRKRMKLTGLALVAVGAGLIVGQGCSKKQEQSAAPSGGSETKVEKPAIDKSVQDEAARLKAEAEAKAAAIAKAAEEQAAKLKAVQAEAKRLAEEQAAKLKAQAEAARKAAEEQVNKAKAEFEARIAKIKQTIDAKQYQNALTSIQEALTLQGLTADQKTLLDKLLETVKKAMASDAATQAKAKLGNALKGFGK
;
A
#
# COMPACT_ATOMS: atom_id res chain seq x y z
N MET A 1 1.24 -25.84 -1.29
CA MET A 1 1.15 -24.91 -2.43
C MET A 1 -0.31 -24.52 -2.64
N SER A 2 -0.69 -23.25 -2.46
CA SER A 2 -1.91 -22.67 -3.02
C SER A 2 -1.92 -21.16 -2.78
N ARG A 3 -1.40 -20.40 -3.74
CA ARG A 3 -1.55 -18.94 -3.79
C ARG A 3 -2.90 -18.64 -4.45
N LYS A 4 -3.89 -18.27 -3.66
CA LYS A 4 -5.18 -17.80 -4.19
C LYS A 4 -5.01 -16.34 -4.62
N ARG A 5 -4.68 -16.14 -5.89
CA ARG A 5 -4.78 -14.84 -6.58
C ARG A 5 -6.26 -14.49 -6.62
N MET A 6 -6.68 -13.41 -5.96
CA MET A 6 -8.00 -12.82 -6.19
C MET A 6 -7.83 -11.39 -6.68
N LYS A 7 -8.50 -11.15 -7.79
CA LYS A 7 -8.30 -10.12 -8.79
C LYS A 7 -8.69 -8.75 -8.24
N LEU A 8 -7.89 -7.72 -8.56
CA LEU A 8 -8.31 -6.32 -8.52
C LEU A 8 -9.52 -6.17 -9.44
N THR A 9 -10.70 -5.97 -8.87
CA THR A 9 -11.87 -5.48 -9.60
C THR A 9 -11.81 -3.96 -9.54
N GLY A 10 -11.47 -3.33 -10.67
CA GLY A 10 -11.43 -1.88 -10.82
C GLY A 10 -12.81 -1.28 -10.59
N LEU A 11 -12.87 -0.29 -9.71
CA LEU A 11 -14.04 0.53 -9.42
C LEU A 11 -14.25 1.50 -10.61
N ALA A 12 -15.28 1.27 -11.43
CA ALA A 12 -15.67 2.21 -12.48
C ALA A 12 -16.46 3.38 -11.86
N LEU A 13 -15.87 4.57 -11.89
CA LEU A 13 -16.48 5.84 -11.53
C LEU A 13 -17.40 6.29 -12.68
N VAL A 14 -18.71 6.20 -12.54
CA VAL A 14 -19.66 6.77 -13.52
C VAL A 14 -19.90 8.23 -13.15
N ALA A 15 -19.29 9.13 -13.92
CA ALA A 15 -19.59 10.56 -13.90
C ALA A 15 -20.82 10.81 -14.80
N VAL A 16 -21.94 11.25 -14.22
CA VAL A 16 -23.06 11.84 -14.97
C VAL A 16 -22.97 13.35 -14.80
N GLY A 17 -22.32 13.98 -15.79
CA GLY A 17 -22.27 15.43 -15.97
C GLY A 17 -23.27 15.89 -17.02
N ALA A 18 -23.81 17.09 -16.80
CA ALA A 18 -24.92 17.75 -17.47
C ALA A 18 -24.84 17.91 -19.00
N GLY A 19 -26.01 18.03 -19.63
CA GLY A 19 -26.18 18.48 -21.01
C GLY A 19 -27.60 18.99 -21.26
N LEU A 20 -27.80 20.30 -21.07
CA LEU A 20 -28.99 21.05 -21.43
C LEU A 20 -28.73 21.65 -22.83
N ILE A 21 -29.47 21.24 -23.86
CA ILE A 21 -29.49 21.94 -25.16
C ILE A 21 -30.93 22.10 -25.64
N VAL A 22 -31.29 23.38 -25.72
CA VAL A 22 -32.44 24.03 -26.37
C VAL A 22 -32.39 23.82 -27.89
N GLY A 23 -33.53 23.57 -28.55
CA GLY A 23 -33.63 23.76 -30.00
C GLY A 23 -34.92 23.24 -30.65
N GLN A 24 -35.42 24.04 -31.61
CA GLN A 24 -36.57 23.87 -32.53
C GLN A 24 -37.93 24.35 -31.99
N GLY A 25 -38.64 25.30 -32.60
CA GLY A 25 -38.38 26.06 -33.83
C GLY A 25 -39.59 26.94 -34.14
N CYS A 26 -39.33 28.20 -34.50
CA CYS A 26 -40.32 29.15 -35.02
C CYS A 26 -40.84 28.71 -36.39
N SER A 27 -42.12 28.97 -36.68
CA SER A 27 -42.56 29.41 -38.02
C SER A 27 -43.82 30.25 -37.91
N LYS A 28 -43.72 31.46 -38.44
CA LYS A 28 -44.72 32.52 -38.45
C LYS A 28 -44.94 32.89 -39.92
N LYS A 29 -46.21 33.07 -40.29
CA LYS A 29 -46.74 34.00 -41.33
C LYS A 29 -46.90 33.47 -42.77
N GLN A 30 -48.16 33.43 -43.24
CA GLN A 30 -48.56 33.87 -44.59
C GLN A 30 -50.01 34.40 -44.59
N GLU A 31 -50.21 35.53 -45.27
CA GLU A 31 -51.39 36.41 -45.40
C GLU A 31 -52.64 35.75 -46.06
N GLN A 32 -53.87 35.99 -45.57
CA GLN A 32 -54.86 37.05 -45.91
C GLN A 32 -55.46 36.98 -47.34
N SER A 33 -56.79 36.70 -47.46
CA SER A 33 -57.75 37.50 -48.26
C SER A 33 -59.21 37.00 -48.14
N ALA A 34 -60.08 37.95 -47.76
CA ALA A 34 -61.49 38.22 -48.06
C ALA A 34 -62.63 37.14 -48.06
N ALA A 35 -63.69 37.53 -47.33
CA ALA A 35 -65.03 36.93 -47.18
C ALA A 35 -65.99 37.30 -48.36
N PRO A 36 -67.34 37.11 -48.32
CA PRO A 36 -68.22 36.43 -47.35
C PRO A 36 -69.34 35.54 -47.99
N SER A 37 -70.12 34.80 -47.17
CA SER A 37 -71.60 34.80 -47.17
C SER A 37 -72.18 33.55 -46.48
N GLY A 38 -73.42 33.70 -45.99
CA GLY A 38 -74.36 32.59 -45.87
C GLY A 38 -74.39 31.91 -44.50
N GLY A 39 -75.42 32.23 -43.71
CA GLY A 39 -75.57 31.74 -42.36
C GLY A 39 -76.00 30.28 -42.23
N SER A 40 -75.91 29.80 -41.00
CA SER A 40 -76.96 29.02 -40.34
C SER A 40 -76.51 28.82 -38.90
N GLU A 41 -77.39 29.22 -37.98
CA GLU A 41 -77.27 28.97 -36.56
C GLU A 41 -77.00 27.48 -36.32
N THR A 42 -75.80 27.17 -35.83
CA THR A 42 -75.56 25.93 -35.11
C THR A 42 -75.31 26.33 -33.67
N LYS A 43 -76.31 26.06 -32.83
CA LYS A 43 -76.24 26.12 -31.37
C LYS A 43 -75.05 25.28 -30.90
N VAL A 44 -73.91 25.93 -30.68
CA VAL A 44 -72.72 25.30 -30.13
C VAL A 44 -72.95 25.09 -28.64
N GLU A 45 -73.36 23.90 -28.26
CA GLU A 45 -73.27 23.44 -26.88
C GLU A 45 -71.81 23.04 -26.57
N LYS A 46 -70.90 24.03 -26.47
CA LYS A 46 -69.52 23.87 -25.93
C LYS A 46 -69.42 24.50 -24.54
N PRO A 47 -69.80 23.78 -23.48
CA PRO A 47 -69.14 24.03 -22.20
C PRO A 47 -68.65 22.76 -21.46
N ALA A 48 -68.97 21.55 -21.94
CA ALA A 48 -68.65 20.32 -21.21
C ALA A 48 -67.23 19.78 -21.50
N ILE A 49 -66.77 19.85 -22.76
CA ILE A 49 -65.46 19.29 -23.15
C ILE A 49 -64.29 20.15 -22.62
N ASP A 50 -64.46 21.49 -22.59
CA ASP A 50 -63.43 22.42 -22.10
C ASP A 50 -63.12 22.23 -20.60
N LYS A 51 -64.15 22.00 -19.78
CA LYS A 51 -63.98 21.73 -18.34
C LYS A 51 -63.31 20.38 -18.08
N SER A 52 -63.71 19.34 -18.80
CA SER A 52 -63.11 18.01 -18.66
C SER A 52 -61.61 18.01 -19.00
N VAL A 53 -61.20 18.76 -20.02
CA VAL A 53 -59.79 18.88 -20.41
C VAL A 53 -59.01 19.70 -19.38
N GLN A 54 -59.61 20.76 -18.80
CA GLN A 54 -58.99 21.54 -17.73
C GLN A 54 -58.82 20.71 -16.43
N ASP A 55 -59.82 19.91 -16.07
CA ASP A 55 -59.78 19.04 -14.89
C ASP A 55 -58.73 17.93 -15.06
N GLU A 56 -58.61 17.34 -16.27
CA GLU A 56 -57.58 16.34 -16.55
C GLU A 56 -56.16 16.94 -16.59
N ALA A 57 -56.00 18.14 -17.15
CA ALA A 57 -54.73 18.87 -17.11
C ALA A 57 -54.33 19.23 -15.67
N ALA A 58 -55.28 19.65 -14.82
CA ALA A 58 -55.04 19.91 -13.41
C ALA A 58 -54.66 18.64 -12.65
N ARG A 59 -55.32 17.51 -12.94
CA ARG A 59 -54.99 16.20 -12.34
C ARG A 59 -53.58 15.74 -12.74
N LEU A 60 -53.23 15.84 -14.02
CA LEU A 60 -51.90 15.47 -14.51
C LEU A 60 -50.81 16.38 -13.91
N LYS A 61 -51.09 17.67 -13.75
CA LYS A 61 -50.17 18.61 -13.09
C LYS A 61 -49.96 18.24 -11.62
N ALA A 62 -51.03 17.96 -10.88
CA ALA A 62 -50.94 17.53 -9.48
C ALA A 62 -50.19 16.19 -9.33
N GLU A 63 -50.40 15.24 -10.24
CA GLU A 63 -49.67 13.97 -10.25
C GLU A 63 -48.18 14.15 -10.56
N ALA A 64 -47.85 15.05 -11.50
CA ALA A 64 -46.46 15.39 -11.81
C ALA A 64 -45.75 16.07 -10.64
N GLU A 65 -46.42 17.00 -9.96
CA GLU A 65 -45.90 17.68 -8.75
C GLU A 65 -45.69 16.69 -7.60
N ALA A 66 -46.64 15.77 -7.38
CA ALA A 66 -46.52 14.72 -6.36
C ALA A 66 -45.34 13.76 -6.66
N LYS A 67 -45.16 13.37 -7.93
CA LYS A 67 -44.01 12.55 -8.37
C LYS A 67 -42.69 13.29 -8.22
N ALA A 68 -42.63 14.57 -8.57
CA ALA A 68 -41.43 15.40 -8.40
C ALA A 68 -41.05 15.53 -6.92
N ALA A 69 -42.03 15.76 -6.04
CA ALA A 69 -41.80 15.82 -4.59
C ALA A 69 -41.30 14.47 -4.02
N ALA A 70 -41.87 13.35 -4.48
CA ALA A 70 -41.43 12.02 -4.05
C ALA A 70 -39.98 11.71 -4.51
N ILE A 71 -39.61 12.10 -5.73
CA ILE A 71 -38.25 11.95 -6.25
C ILE A 71 -37.27 12.84 -5.47
N ALA A 72 -37.63 14.10 -5.17
CA ALA A 72 -36.80 15.00 -4.39
C ALA A 72 -36.51 14.42 -3.00
N LYS A 73 -37.55 13.93 -2.30
CA LYS A 73 -37.40 13.29 -0.99
C LYS A 73 -36.51 12.04 -1.05
N ALA A 74 -36.70 11.18 -2.06
CA ALA A 74 -35.88 10.00 -2.25
C ALA A 74 -34.40 10.35 -2.54
N ALA A 75 -34.15 11.44 -3.29
CA ALA A 75 -32.80 11.92 -3.56
C ALA A 75 -32.10 12.44 -2.29
N GLU A 76 -32.82 13.17 -1.42
CA GLU A 76 -32.29 13.63 -0.12
C GLU A 76 -31.93 12.45 0.80
N GLU A 77 -32.80 11.44 0.89
CA GLU A 77 -32.54 10.24 1.68
C GLU A 77 -31.32 9.46 1.16
N GLN A 78 -31.16 9.34 -0.17
CA GLN A 78 -29.99 8.71 -0.76
C GLN A 78 -28.71 9.52 -0.54
N ALA A 79 -28.77 10.85 -0.66
CA ALA A 79 -27.63 11.72 -0.37
C ALA A 79 -27.20 11.62 1.10
N ALA A 80 -28.15 11.52 2.03
CA ALA A 80 -27.87 11.30 3.45
C ALA A 80 -27.19 9.93 3.69
N LYS A 81 -27.70 8.85 3.06
CA LYS A 81 -27.10 7.52 3.13
C LYS A 81 -25.67 7.49 2.58
N LEU A 82 -25.43 8.13 1.43
CA LEU A 82 -24.10 8.22 0.83
C LEU A 82 -23.10 8.95 1.74
N LYS A 83 -23.52 10.05 2.37
CA LYS A 83 -22.68 10.78 3.34
C LYS A 83 -22.33 9.91 4.55
N ALA A 84 -23.29 9.14 5.07
CA ALA A 84 -23.07 8.23 6.19
C ALA A 84 -22.06 7.13 5.82
N VAL A 85 -22.21 6.50 4.65
CA VAL A 85 -21.27 5.47 4.16
C VAL A 85 -19.87 6.06 3.95
N GLN A 86 -19.74 7.27 3.41
CA GLN A 86 -18.44 7.93 3.26
C GLN A 86 -17.77 8.22 4.60
N ALA A 87 -18.54 8.66 5.60
CA ALA A 87 -18.01 8.90 6.94
C ALA A 87 -17.51 7.61 7.61
N GLU A 88 -18.26 6.52 7.47
CA GLU A 88 -17.86 5.20 7.97
C GLU A 88 -16.61 4.68 7.26
N ALA A 89 -16.57 4.77 5.92
CA ALA A 89 -15.41 4.37 5.13
C ALA A 89 -14.14 5.16 5.53
N LYS A 90 -14.27 6.47 5.77
CA LYS A 90 -13.17 7.30 6.25
C LYS A 90 -12.67 6.86 7.62
N ARG A 91 -13.58 6.59 8.57
CA ARG A 91 -13.20 6.09 9.90
C ARG A 91 -12.48 4.74 9.83
N LEU A 92 -12.98 3.82 9.01
CA LEU A 92 -12.33 2.52 8.80
C LEU A 92 -10.94 2.68 8.18
N ALA A 93 -10.77 3.59 7.21
CA ALA A 93 -9.47 3.87 6.62
C ALA A 93 -8.48 4.44 7.63
N GLU A 94 -8.91 5.38 8.48
CA GLU A 94 -8.09 5.95 9.55
C GLU A 94 -7.70 4.90 10.60
N GLU A 95 -8.62 4.02 11.00
CA GLU A 95 -8.35 2.94 11.94
C GLU A 95 -7.35 1.92 11.36
N GLN A 96 -7.51 1.53 10.10
CA GLN A 96 -6.57 0.64 9.43
C GLN A 96 -5.18 1.29 9.28
N ALA A 97 -5.13 2.58 8.94
CA ALA A 97 -3.87 3.32 8.87
C ALA A 97 -3.17 3.38 10.23
N ALA A 98 -3.92 3.61 11.32
CA ALA A 98 -3.38 3.60 12.68
C ALA A 98 -2.84 2.21 13.07
N LYS A 99 -3.58 1.13 12.78
CA LYS A 99 -3.15 -0.26 13.00
C LYS A 99 -1.88 -0.59 12.23
N LEU A 100 -1.81 -0.24 10.96
CA LEU A 100 -0.62 -0.47 10.12
C LEU A 100 0.59 0.32 10.65
N LYS A 101 0.40 1.57 11.06
CA LYS A 101 1.47 2.38 11.66
C LYS A 101 1.99 1.75 12.95
N ALA A 102 1.11 1.29 13.83
CA ALA A 102 1.49 0.61 15.07
C ALA A 102 2.25 -0.70 14.81
N GLN A 103 1.79 -1.51 13.84
CA GLN A 103 2.48 -2.74 13.45
C GLN A 103 3.86 -2.45 12.84
N ALA A 104 3.98 -1.42 12.00
CA ALA A 104 5.25 -1.00 11.42
C ALA A 104 6.24 -0.53 12.50
N GLU A 105 5.76 0.23 13.49
CA GLU A 105 6.61 0.68 14.60
C GLU A 105 7.07 -0.49 15.49
N ALA A 106 6.18 -1.44 15.78
CA ALA A 106 6.53 -2.64 16.53
C ALA A 106 7.56 -3.51 15.79
N ALA A 107 7.34 -3.72 14.48
CA ALA A 107 8.28 -4.46 13.64
C ALA A 107 9.64 -3.76 13.55
N ARG A 108 9.67 -2.44 13.44
CA ARG A 108 10.90 -1.64 13.45
C ARG A 108 11.65 -1.79 14.76
N LYS A 109 10.98 -1.66 15.91
CA LYS A 109 11.60 -1.86 17.24
C LYS A 109 12.19 -3.25 17.39
N ALA A 110 11.45 -4.29 16.99
CA ALA A 110 11.95 -5.66 17.02
C ALA A 110 13.17 -5.88 16.11
N ALA A 111 13.18 -5.27 14.92
CA ALA A 111 14.33 -5.33 14.02
C ALA A 111 15.55 -4.59 14.59
N GLU A 112 15.35 -3.40 15.16
CA GLU A 112 16.43 -2.63 15.81
C GLU A 112 17.04 -3.41 16.98
N GLU A 113 16.22 -4.10 17.79
CA GLU A 113 16.71 -4.94 18.89
C GLU A 113 17.53 -6.14 18.39
N GLN A 114 17.06 -6.82 17.34
CA GLN A 114 17.82 -7.92 16.72
C GLN A 114 19.16 -7.46 16.14
N VAL A 115 19.18 -6.31 15.47
CA VAL A 115 20.41 -5.72 14.92
C VAL A 115 21.39 -5.36 16.03
N ASN A 116 20.92 -4.73 17.11
CA ASN A 116 21.76 -4.36 18.24
C ASN A 116 22.35 -5.59 18.94
N LYS A 117 21.54 -6.65 19.11
CA LYS A 117 22.01 -7.93 19.67
C LYS A 117 23.06 -8.58 18.77
N ALA A 118 22.80 -8.69 17.47
CA ALA A 118 23.76 -9.26 16.51
C ALA A 118 25.07 -8.47 16.48
N LYS A 119 25.00 -7.13 16.55
CA LYS A 119 26.17 -6.27 16.62
C LYS A 119 26.98 -6.52 17.89
N ALA A 120 26.34 -6.56 19.06
CA ALA A 120 27.00 -6.82 20.33
C ALA A 120 27.67 -8.21 20.36
N GLU A 121 26.98 -9.24 19.86
CA GLU A 121 27.53 -10.58 19.74
C GLU A 121 28.76 -10.62 18.82
N PHE A 122 28.69 -9.96 17.65
CA PHE A 122 29.82 -9.86 16.74
C PHE A 122 31.02 -9.16 17.38
N GLU A 123 30.82 -8.01 18.03
CA GLU A 123 31.88 -7.25 18.71
C GLU A 123 32.53 -8.07 19.83
N ALA A 124 31.74 -8.79 20.63
CA ALA A 124 32.26 -9.68 21.67
C ALA A 124 33.11 -10.83 21.09
N ARG A 125 32.70 -11.41 19.95
CA ARG A 125 33.50 -12.43 19.25
C ARG A 125 34.82 -11.86 18.76
N ILE A 126 34.81 -10.69 18.13
CA ILE A 126 36.03 -10.02 17.66
C ILE A 126 36.99 -9.72 18.82
N ALA A 127 36.47 -9.24 19.96
CA ALA A 127 37.28 -8.99 21.14
C ALA A 127 37.96 -10.28 21.67
N LYS A 128 37.21 -11.38 21.76
CA LYS A 128 37.75 -12.70 22.15
C LYS A 128 38.82 -13.18 21.17
N ILE A 129 38.56 -13.07 19.86
CA ILE A 129 39.52 -13.46 18.82
C ILE A 129 40.81 -12.65 18.98
N LYS A 130 40.72 -11.33 19.12
CA LYS A 130 41.87 -10.46 19.35
C LYS A 130 42.65 -10.88 20.59
N GLN A 131 41.99 -11.09 21.72
CA GLN A 131 42.62 -11.55 22.95
C GLN A 131 43.38 -12.87 22.76
N THR A 132 42.80 -13.84 22.06
CA THR A 132 43.46 -15.12 21.79
C THR A 132 44.66 -15.00 20.85
N ILE A 133 44.60 -14.09 19.87
CA ILE A 133 45.73 -13.80 18.96
C ILE A 133 46.86 -13.12 19.73
N ASP A 134 46.56 -12.11 20.55
CA ASP A 134 47.55 -11.39 21.36
C ASP A 134 48.23 -12.33 22.37
N ALA A 135 47.48 -13.31 22.91
CA ALA A 135 48.00 -14.37 23.76
C ALA A 135 48.75 -15.49 23.00
N LYS A 136 48.91 -15.37 21.66
CA LYS A 136 49.49 -16.40 20.76
C LYS A 136 48.80 -17.77 20.83
N GLN A 137 47.55 -17.81 21.31
CA GLN A 137 46.73 -19.01 21.37
C GLN A 137 46.01 -19.23 20.03
N TYR A 138 46.78 -19.43 18.96
CA TYR A 138 46.26 -19.41 17.60
C TYR A 138 45.20 -20.49 17.31
N GLN A 139 45.26 -21.67 17.96
CA GLN A 139 44.19 -22.67 17.85
C GLN A 139 42.87 -22.17 18.46
N ASN A 140 42.92 -21.50 19.62
CA ASN A 140 41.73 -20.89 20.24
C ASN A 140 41.17 -19.76 19.38
N ALA A 141 42.05 -19.00 18.73
CA ALA A 141 41.68 -17.97 17.77
C ALA A 141 40.96 -18.57 16.55
N LEU A 142 41.48 -19.66 15.96
CA LEU A 142 40.84 -20.36 14.84
C LEU A 142 39.42 -20.84 15.20
N THR A 143 39.26 -21.50 16.35
CA THR A 143 37.94 -21.94 16.81
C THR A 143 37.00 -20.75 17.00
N SER A 144 37.48 -19.66 17.61
CA SER A 144 36.66 -18.46 17.84
C SER A 144 36.25 -17.76 16.54
N ILE A 145 37.12 -17.76 15.51
CA ILE A 145 36.80 -17.23 14.18
C ILE A 145 35.76 -18.11 13.48
N GLN A 146 35.90 -19.44 13.57
CA GLN A 146 34.93 -20.38 13.00
C GLN A 146 33.55 -20.24 13.67
N GLU A 147 33.51 -20.12 15.00
CA GLU A 147 32.27 -19.83 15.72
C GLU A 147 31.68 -18.48 15.29
N ALA A 148 32.50 -17.44 15.11
CA ALA A 148 32.04 -16.14 14.66
C ALA A 148 31.43 -16.20 13.24
N LEU A 149 31.98 -17.02 12.33
CA LEU A 149 31.44 -17.22 10.98
C LEU A 149 30.05 -17.88 10.96
N THR A 150 29.66 -18.56 12.04
CA THR A 150 28.33 -19.17 12.19
C THR A 150 27.26 -18.19 12.69
N LEU A 151 27.64 -16.97 13.08
CA LEU A 151 26.68 -15.95 13.53
C LEU A 151 25.66 -15.63 12.42
N GLN A 152 24.39 -15.57 12.81
CA GLN A 152 23.33 -15.10 11.92
C GLN A 152 23.39 -13.58 11.79
N GLY A 153 22.97 -13.06 10.63
CA GLY A 153 22.93 -11.62 10.39
C GLY A 153 24.28 -10.95 10.07
N LEU A 154 25.34 -11.75 9.86
CA LEU A 154 26.62 -11.22 9.38
C LEU A 154 26.47 -10.53 8.02
N THR A 155 26.99 -9.32 7.92
CA THR A 155 27.11 -8.61 6.64
C THR A 155 28.19 -9.27 5.75
N ALA A 156 28.14 -8.98 4.45
CA ALA A 156 29.16 -9.47 3.50
C ALA A 156 30.58 -9.03 3.91
N ASP A 157 30.71 -7.79 4.38
CA ASP A 157 31.99 -7.24 4.84
C ASP A 157 32.48 -7.94 6.11
N GLN A 158 31.59 -8.23 7.06
CA GLN A 158 31.95 -8.94 8.29
C GLN A 158 32.40 -10.38 8.01
N LYS A 159 31.74 -11.09 7.08
CA LYS A 159 32.19 -12.42 6.63
C LYS A 159 33.57 -12.35 6.00
N THR A 160 33.75 -11.41 5.07
CA THR A 160 35.04 -11.19 4.39
C THR A 160 36.16 -10.88 5.39
N LEU A 161 35.89 -10.08 6.43
CA LEU A 161 36.83 -9.81 7.51
C LEU A 161 37.21 -11.09 8.26
N LEU A 162 36.23 -11.89 8.67
CA LEU A 162 36.47 -13.14 9.39
C LEU A 162 37.23 -14.16 8.54
N ASP A 163 36.94 -14.27 7.25
CA ASP A 163 37.68 -15.15 6.32
C ASP A 163 39.14 -14.72 6.16
N LYS A 164 39.39 -13.41 6.01
CA LYS A 164 40.76 -12.86 6.00
C LYS A 164 41.48 -13.10 7.32
N LEU A 165 40.78 -13.00 8.45
CA LEU A 165 41.34 -13.28 9.75
C LEU A 165 41.71 -14.77 9.89
N LEU A 166 40.83 -15.67 9.43
CA LEU A 166 41.05 -17.12 9.42
C LEU A 166 42.31 -17.48 8.63
N GLU A 167 42.44 -16.95 7.41
CA GLU A 167 43.62 -17.07 6.55
C GLU A 167 44.90 -16.60 7.27
N THR A 168 44.82 -15.44 7.91
CA THR A 168 45.96 -14.81 8.59
C THR A 168 46.43 -15.64 9.79
N VAL A 169 45.51 -16.10 10.63
CA VAL A 169 45.83 -16.94 11.80
C VAL A 169 46.42 -18.28 11.36
N LYS A 170 45.90 -18.91 10.29
CA LYS A 170 46.50 -20.14 9.73
C LYS A 170 47.96 -19.94 9.30
N LYS A 171 48.26 -18.83 8.62
CA LYS A 171 49.63 -18.47 8.21
C LYS A 171 50.54 -18.23 9.42
N ALA A 172 50.05 -17.52 10.43
CA ALA A 172 50.80 -17.27 11.66
C ALA A 172 51.16 -18.57 12.40
N MET A 173 50.23 -19.52 12.52
CA MET A 173 50.53 -20.84 13.12
C MET A 173 51.64 -21.58 12.38
N ALA A 174 51.59 -21.61 11.04
CA ALA A 174 52.59 -22.30 10.25
C ALA A 174 53.99 -21.67 10.44
N SER A 175 54.06 -20.34 10.50
CA SER A 175 55.31 -19.61 10.74
C SER A 175 55.88 -19.84 12.14
N ASP A 176 55.02 -19.85 13.17
CA ASP A 176 55.46 -20.08 14.55
C ASP A 176 55.97 -21.52 14.73
N ALA A 177 55.27 -22.50 14.16
CA ALA A 177 55.70 -23.90 14.13
C ALA A 177 57.05 -24.07 13.42
N ALA A 178 57.27 -23.41 12.28
CA ALA A 178 58.55 -23.43 11.56
C ALA A 178 59.69 -22.80 12.39
N THR A 179 59.40 -21.72 13.12
CA THR A 179 60.37 -21.04 13.98
C THR A 179 60.78 -21.93 15.16
N GLN A 180 59.80 -22.55 15.82
CA GLN A 180 60.06 -23.48 16.92
C GLN A 180 60.85 -24.72 16.46
N ALA A 181 60.54 -25.27 15.28
CA ALA A 181 61.28 -26.38 14.69
C ALA A 181 62.75 -26.02 14.43
N LYS A 182 63.01 -24.84 13.87
CA LYS A 182 64.37 -24.33 13.61
C LYS A 182 65.16 -24.11 14.90
N ALA A 183 64.51 -23.57 15.95
CA ALA A 183 65.13 -23.39 17.27
C ALA A 183 65.52 -24.74 17.91
N LYS A 184 64.63 -25.73 17.85
CA LYS A 184 64.91 -27.09 18.35
C LYS A 184 66.06 -27.75 17.60
N LEU A 185 66.08 -27.65 16.26
CA LEU A 185 67.16 -28.18 15.44
C LEU A 185 68.51 -27.50 15.78
N GLY A 186 68.52 -26.17 15.91
CA GLY A 186 69.73 -25.42 16.28
C GLY A 186 70.29 -25.81 17.66
N ASN A 187 69.41 -26.05 18.65
CA ASN A 187 69.83 -26.53 19.96
C ASN A 187 70.33 -27.99 19.92
N ALA A 188 69.67 -28.86 19.15
CA ALA A 188 70.10 -30.25 18.98
C ALA A 188 71.48 -30.34 18.31
N LEU A 189 71.73 -29.54 17.28
CA LEU A 189 73.04 -29.50 16.58
C LEU A 189 74.16 -28.96 17.47
N LYS A 190 73.89 -27.99 18.35
CA LYS A 190 74.87 -27.52 19.35
C LYS A 190 75.23 -28.58 20.39
N GLY A 191 74.31 -29.50 20.69
CA GLY A 191 74.55 -30.60 21.63
C GLY A 191 75.41 -31.73 21.08
N PHE A 192 75.50 -31.88 19.76
CA PHE A 192 76.30 -32.93 19.10
C PHE A 192 77.78 -32.57 18.91
N GLY A 193 78.17 -31.31 19.11
CA GLY A 193 79.54 -30.81 18.90
C GLY A 193 80.40 -30.72 20.18
N LYS A 194 80.01 -31.39 21.26
CA LYS A 194 80.79 -31.49 22.51
C LYS A 194 81.23 -32.92 22.75
#